data_AF-A0AAN2CBG8-F1
#
_entry.id   AF-A0AAN2CBG8-F1
#
_cell.length_a   1.000
_cell.length_b   1.000
_cell.length_c   1.000
_cell.angle_alpha   90.00
_cell.angle_beta   90.00
_cell.angle_gamma   90.00
#
_symmetry.space_group_name_H-M   'P 1'
#
loop_
_entity.id
_entity.type
_entity.pdbx_description
1 polymer ?
#
loop_
_entity_poly.entity_id
_entity_poly.type
_entity_poly.pdbx_seq_one_letter_code
_entity_poly.pdbx_strand_id
1 'polypeptide(L)'
;MPFAQTFAPLAQRIAPWAIETLRVAHAIDYDLACNWKLVFQNYCECYRCPLVHPQLDGLSPSESGRNDLVDGPFLGGYSDLRRAGTSLTTSGVSAHAQLPCVRAADRERVY
;
A
#
# COMPACT_ATOMS: atom_id res chain seq x y z
N MET A 1 -14.42 -13.84 -17.96
CA MET A 1 -15.10 -13.91 -16.65
C MET A 1 -15.75 -12.56 -16.36
N PRO A 2 -16.93 -12.50 -15.73
CA PRO A 2 -17.56 -11.25 -15.32
C PRO A 2 -16.68 -10.44 -14.35
N PHE A 3 -16.74 -9.11 -14.42
CA PHE A 3 -15.94 -8.20 -13.59
C PHE A 3 -16.05 -8.54 -12.09
N ALA A 4 -17.28 -8.66 -11.58
CA ALA A 4 -17.53 -8.94 -10.17
C ALA A 4 -16.88 -10.26 -9.70
N GLN A 5 -16.80 -11.26 -10.58
CA GLN A 5 -16.16 -12.54 -10.27
C GLN A 5 -14.63 -12.39 -10.26
N THR A 6 -14.06 -11.73 -11.26
CA THR A 6 -12.60 -11.53 -11.35
C THR A 6 -12.08 -10.69 -10.19
N PHE A 7 -12.78 -9.62 -9.81
CA PHE A 7 -12.36 -8.65 -8.78
C PHE A 7 -12.81 -9.01 -7.36
N ALA A 8 -13.57 -10.09 -7.17
CA ALA A 8 -14.04 -10.50 -5.84
C ALA A 8 -12.92 -10.59 -4.78
N PRO A 9 -11.73 -11.16 -5.06
CA PRO A 9 -10.65 -11.23 -4.07
C PRO A 9 -10.17 -9.84 -3.63
N LEU A 10 -10.00 -8.92 -4.59
CA LEU A 10 -9.57 -7.55 -4.30
C LEU A 10 -10.66 -6.78 -3.54
N ALA A 11 -11.92 -6.92 -3.95
CA ALA A 11 -13.06 -6.27 -3.28
C ALA A 11 -13.17 -6.71 -1.80
N GLN A 12 -13.04 -8.01 -1.54
CA GLN A 12 -13.03 -8.54 -0.16
C GLN A 12 -11.83 -8.03 0.63
N ARG A 13 -10.67 -7.89 -0.04
CA ARG A 13 -9.44 -7.41 0.60
C ARG A 13 -9.56 -5.96 1.05
N ILE A 14 -10.17 -5.08 0.25
CA ILE A 14 -10.26 -3.65 0.56
C ILE A 14 -11.51 -3.25 1.35
N ALA A 15 -12.52 -4.13 1.46
CA ALA A 15 -13.76 -3.86 2.18
C ALA A 15 -13.58 -3.31 3.62
N PRO A 16 -12.62 -3.78 4.44
CA PRO A 16 -12.41 -3.24 5.79
C PRO A 16 -12.03 -1.75 5.85
N TRP A 17 -11.55 -1.17 4.75
CA TRP A 17 -11.19 0.24 4.69
C TRP A 17 -12.39 1.17 4.45
N ALA A 18 -13.58 0.63 4.15
CA ALA A 18 -14.79 1.40 3.89
C ALA A 18 -14.54 2.59 2.93
N ILE A 19 -13.84 2.32 1.82
CA ILE A 19 -13.34 3.34 0.88
C ILE A 19 -14.47 4.22 0.33
N GLU A 20 -15.69 3.67 0.25
CA GLU A 20 -16.90 4.39 -0.14
C GLU A 20 -17.29 5.53 0.80
N THR A 21 -16.80 5.51 2.05
CA THR A 21 -17.02 6.56 3.04
C THR A 21 -15.94 7.65 2.99
N LEU A 22 -14.84 7.40 2.27
CA LEU A 22 -13.71 8.30 2.16
C LEU A 22 -13.93 9.31 1.03
N ARG A 23 -13.18 10.42 1.11
CA ARG A 23 -13.10 11.43 0.05
C ARG A 23 -11.66 11.67 -0.33
N VAL A 24 -11.42 12.03 -1.58
CA VAL A 24 -10.10 12.43 -2.06
C VAL A 24 -9.68 13.71 -1.33
N ALA A 25 -8.59 13.64 -0.58
CA ALA A 25 -8.03 14.80 0.12
C ALA A 25 -7.07 15.62 -0.75
N HIS A 26 -6.35 14.93 -1.65
CA HIS A 26 -5.36 15.53 -2.53
C HIS A 26 -5.15 14.65 -3.77
N ALA A 27 -4.84 15.26 -4.91
CA ALA A 27 -4.48 14.60 -6.16
C ALA A 27 -3.32 15.35 -6.81
N ILE A 28 -2.39 14.61 -7.42
CA ILE A 28 -1.21 15.15 -8.10
C ILE A 28 -1.07 14.43 -9.44
N ASP A 29 -0.90 15.18 -10.51
CA ASP A 29 -0.69 14.67 -11.85
C ASP A 29 0.79 14.86 -12.26
N TYR A 30 1.37 13.82 -12.88
CA TYR A 30 2.75 13.83 -13.37
C TYR A 30 2.82 13.44 -14.84
N ASP A 31 3.48 14.25 -15.66
CA ASP A 31 3.86 13.89 -17.02
C ASP A 31 5.26 13.26 -17.02
N LEU A 32 5.33 11.96 -17.30
CA LEU A 32 6.57 11.20 -17.30
C LEU A 32 7.03 10.89 -18.73
N ALA A 33 8.24 11.35 -19.08
CA ALA A 33 8.89 11.04 -20.37
C ALA A 33 9.49 9.62 -20.37
N CYS A 34 8.68 8.60 -20.09
CA CYS A 34 9.12 7.22 -20.02
C CYS A 34 8.04 6.25 -20.54
N ASN A 35 8.41 4.98 -20.73
CA ASN A 35 7.42 3.97 -21.05
C ASN A 35 6.56 3.67 -19.82
N TRP A 36 5.24 3.65 -19.97
CA TRP A 36 4.29 3.37 -18.88
C TRP A 36 4.61 2.08 -18.11
N LYS A 37 5.16 1.05 -18.77
CA LYS A 37 5.53 -0.22 -18.11
C LYS A 37 6.59 -0.04 -17.03
N LEU A 38 7.47 0.96 -17.16
CA LEU A 38 8.51 1.23 -16.16
C LEU A 38 7.92 1.70 -14.82
N VAL A 39 6.78 2.41 -14.86
CA VAL A 39 6.06 2.82 -13.65
C VAL A 39 5.54 1.60 -12.90
N PHE A 40 4.92 0.66 -13.62
CA PHE A 40 4.44 -0.59 -13.03
C PHE A 40 5.59 -1.48 -12.52
N GLN A 41 6.65 -1.65 -13.31
CA GLN A 41 7.81 -2.44 -12.88
C GLN A 41 8.47 -1.86 -11.63
N ASN A 42 8.54 -0.53 -11.52
CA ASN A 42 9.03 0.10 -10.30
C ASN A 42 8.08 -0.09 -9.12
N TYR A 43 6.77 0.09 -9.32
CA TYR A 43 5.80 -0.07 -8.24
C TYR A 43 5.78 -1.51 -7.68
N CYS A 44 6.00 -2.52 -8.53
CA CYS A 44 5.99 -3.93 -8.15
C CYS A 44 7.27 -4.42 -7.45
N GLU A 45 8.24 -3.56 -7.16
CA GLU A 45 9.49 -3.93 -6.49
C GLU A 45 9.92 -2.91 -5.44
N CYS A 46 10.75 -3.35 -4.49
CA CYS A 46 11.38 -2.45 -3.52
C CYS A 46 12.87 -2.75 -3.35
N TYR A 47 13.49 -3.42 -4.32
CA TYR A 47 14.90 -3.81 -4.29
C TYR A 47 15.81 -2.59 -4.18
N ARG A 48 15.45 -1.51 -4.86
CA ARG A 48 16.20 -0.24 -4.84
C ARG A 48 15.84 0.69 -3.68
N CYS A 49 14.76 0.40 -2.93
CA CYS A 49 14.21 1.31 -1.92
C CYS A 49 15.24 1.79 -0.89
N PRO A 50 16.13 0.93 -0.32
CA PRO A 50 17.11 1.41 0.66
C PRO A 50 18.06 2.46 0.10
N LEU A 51 18.34 2.43 -1.21
CA LEU A 51 19.25 3.36 -1.87
C LEU A 51 18.56 4.68 -2.26
N VAL A 52 17.36 4.61 -2.84
CA VAL A 52 16.69 5.80 -3.41
C VAL A 52 15.67 6.44 -2.47
N HIS A 53 15.21 5.71 -1.45
CA HIS A 53 14.20 6.17 -0.49
C HIS A 53 14.60 5.86 0.97
N PRO A 54 15.76 6.35 1.45
CA PRO A 54 16.24 6.03 2.80
C PRO A 54 15.26 6.44 3.91
N GLN A 55 14.48 7.52 3.67
CA GLN A 55 13.43 7.95 4.60
C GLN A 55 12.25 6.98 4.67
N LEU A 56 11.85 6.40 3.53
CA LEU A 56 10.77 5.43 3.47
C LEU A 56 11.21 4.09 4.10
N ASP A 57 12.41 3.61 3.74
CA ASP A 57 12.97 2.36 4.28
C ASP A 57 13.21 2.44 5.81
N GLY A 58 13.51 3.64 6.31
CA GLY A 58 13.55 3.95 7.74
C GLY A 58 12.20 3.72 8.45
N LEU A 59 11.07 3.86 7.75
CA LEU A 59 9.72 3.71 8.31
C LEU A 59 9.08 2.35 8.00
N SER A 60 9.32 1.79 6.82
CA SER A 60 8.82 0.49 6.37
C SER A 60 9.96 -0.24 5.65
N PRO A 61 10.63 -1.21 6.31
CA PRO A 61 11.80 -1.88 5.74
C PRO A 61 11.45 -2.59 4.43
N SER A 62 12.28 -2.43 3.39
CA SER A 62 12.04 -3.04 2.08
C SER A 62 11.95 -4.58 2.12
N GLU A 63 12.60 -5.21 3.10
CA GLU A 63 12.58 -6.67 3.28
C GLU A 63 11.34 -7.20 4.03
N SER A 64 10.48 -6.31 4.54
CA SER A 64 9.26 -6.71 5.27
C SER A 64 8.10 -7.08 4.34
N GLY A 65 8.26 -6.93 3.01
CA GLY A 65 7.22 -7.29 2.05
C GLY A 65 6.76 -8.75 2.18
N ARG A 66 5.45 -8.96 2.21
CA ARG A 66 4.80 -10.27 2.24
C ARG A 66 3.68 -10.30 1.21
N ASN A 67 3.51 -11.43 0.51
CA ASN A 67 2.35 -11.64 -0.36
C ASN A 67 1.26 -12.40 0.40
N ASP A 68 0.07 -11.82 0.47
CA ASP A 68 -1.15 -12.46 1.02
C ASP A 68 -2.18 -12.79 -0.07
N LEU A 69 -1.95 -12.32 -1.30
CA LEU A 69 -2.63 -12.74 -2.52
C LEU A 69 -1.62 -13.44 -3.43
N VAL A 70 -1.57 -14.77 -3.36
CA VAL A 70 -0.59 -15.60 -4.07
C VAL A 70 -1.19 -16.41 -5.22
N ASP A 71 -2.52 -16.52 -5.26
CA ASP A 71 -3.26 -17.27 -6.26
C ASP A 71 -4.33 -16.40 -6.93
N GLY A 72 -4.66 -16.76 -8.18
CA GLY A 72 -5.70 -16.08 -8.95
C GLY A 72 -5.19 -14.86 -9.71
N PRO A 73 -6.09 -13.89 -10.03
CA PRO A 73 -5.78 -12.83 -11.01
C PRO A 73 -4.99 -11.65 -10.43
N PHE A 74 -4.72 -11.62 -9.12
CA PHE A 74 -4.02 -10.53 -8.45
C PHE A 74 -2.84 -11.05 -7.65
N LEU A 75 -1.73 -10.31 -7.72
CA LEU A 75 -0.59 -10.43 -6.82
C LEU A 75 -0.62 -9.21 -5.90
N GLY A 76 -0.46 -9.42 -4.60
CA GLY A 76 -0.54 -8.33 -3.63
C GLY A 76 -0.17 -8.78 -2.23
N GLY A 77 -0.01 -7.80 -1.37
CA GLY A 77 0.65 -8.00 -0.11
C GLY A 77 0.60 -6.82 0.81
N TYR A 78 1.47 -6.87 1.81
CA TYR A 78 1.72 -5.77 2.72
C TYR A 78 3.20 -5.72 3.09
N SER A 79 3.63 -4.58 3.63
CA SER A 79 4.88 -4.46 4.38
C SER A 79 4.58 -4.03 5.81
N ASP A 80 5.58 -4.15 6.68
CA ASP A 80 5.42 -3.83 8.10
C ASP A 80 5.90 -2.39 8.37
N LEU A 81 5.21 -1.70 9.28
CA LEU A 81 5.79 -0.52 9.91
C LEU A 81 6.95 -0.94 10.82
N ARG A 82 8.08 -0.23 10.74
CA ARG A 82 9.27 -0.52 11.57
C ARG A 82 8.97 -0.42 13.07
N ARG A 83 8.01 0.41 13.47
CA ARG A 83 7.58 0.58 14.86
C ARG A 83 6.06 0.62 14.92
N ALA A 84 5.46 -0.14 15.84
CA ALA A 84 4.02 -0.10 16.07
C ALA A 84 3.53 1.32 16.42
N GLY A 85 2.37 1.70 15.88
CA GLY A 85 1.74 3.00 16.12
C GLY A 85 2.36 4.19 15.36
N THR A 86 3.28 3.94 14.42
CA THR A 86 3.81 4.98 13.52
C THR A 86 3.00 5.08 12.24
N SER A 87 3.43 5.94 11.32
CA SER A 87 2.82 6.17 10.01
C SER A 87 3.88 6.49 8.97
N LEU A 88 3.52 6.41 7.69
CA LEU A 88 4.36 6.83 6.56
C LEU A 88 4.30 8.34 6.31
N THR A 89 4.41 9.12 7.38
CA THR A 89 4.54 10.58 7.31
C THR A 89 6.00 10.98 7.49
N THR A 90 6.38 12.20 7.10
CA THR A 90 7.74 12.71 7.29
C THR A 90 8.23 12.65 8.74
N SER A 91 7.32 12.76 9.71
CA SER A 91 7.63 12.66 11.15
C SER A 91 7.53 11.24 11.71
N GLY A 92 7.02 10.28 10.93
CA GLY A 92 6.68 8.93 11.40
C GLY A 92 5.43 8.87 12.28
N VAL A 93 4.68 9.96 12.45
CA VAL A 93 3.48 10.03 13.30
C VAL A 93 2.30 10.52 12.47
N SER A 94 1.15 9.85 12.61
CA SER A 94 -0.10 10.31 11.98
C SER A 94 -0.68 11.49 12.74
N ALA A 95 -1.11 12.53 12.03
CA ALA A 95 -1.90 13.64 12.59
C ALA A 95 -3.39 13.29 12.73
N HIS A 96 -3.81 12.12 12.26
CA HIS A 96 -5.20 11.69 12.20
C HIS A 96 -5.41 10.33 12.88
N ALA A 97 -6.60 10.16 13.46
CA ALA A 97 -7.02 8.88 14.01
C ALA A 97 -7.07 7.81 12.91
N GLN A 98 -6.74 6.57 13.28
CA GLN A 98 -6.88 5.43 12.39
C GLN A 98 -8.36 5.18 12.07
N LEU A 99 -8.63 4.63 10.89
CA LEU A 99 -9.97 4.25 10.50
C LEU A 99 -10.51 3.17 11.45
N PRO A 100 -11.68 3.38 12.10
CA PRO A 100 -12.17 2.47 13.13
C PRO A 100 -12.53 1.08 12.57
N CYS A 101 -12.86 1.01 11.28
CA CYS A 101 -13.22 -0.22 10.55
C CYS A 101 -12.00 -1.11 10.20
N VAL A 102 -10.78 -0.58 10.29
CA VAL A 102 -9.57 -1.36 9.98
C VAL A 102 -9.24 -2.30 11.15
N ARG A 103 -9.02 -3.58 10.80
CA ARG A 103 -8.74 -4.65 11.76
C ARG A 103 -7.45 -4.37 12.52
N ALA A 104 -7.36 -4.85 13.77
CA ALA A 104 -6.18 -4.64 14.61
C ALA A 104 -4.87 -5.08 13.94
N ALA A 105 -4.85 -6.26 13.29
CA ALA A 105 -3.67 -6.78 12.59
C ALA A 105 -3.24 -5.92 11.38
N ASP A 106 -4.16 -5.15 10.81
CA ASP A 106 -3.92 -4.34 9.61
C ASP A 106 -3.48 -2.91 9.97
N ARG A 107 -3.49 -2.54 11.27
CA ARG A 107 -3.08 -1.20 11.77
C ARG A 107 -1.58 -0.98 11.82
N GLU A 108 -0.81 -2.06 11.74
CA GLU A 108 0.66 -2.05 11.77
C GLU A 108 1.27 -2.36 10.39
N ARG A 109 0.41 -2.51 9.38
CA ARG A 109 0.77 -2.88 8.01
C ARG A 109 0.62 -1.70 7.06
N VAL A 110 1.39 -1.75 5.99
CA VAL A 110 1.34 -0.85 4.84
C VAL A 110 0.88 -1.64 3.64
N TYR A 111 -0.06 -1.09 2.87
CA TYR A 111 -0.70 -1.72 1.71
C TYR A 111 -0.52 -0.88 0.45
#